data_AF-A0A2E0ZZ03-F1
#
_entry.id   AF-A0A2E0ZZ03-F1
#
_cell.length_a   1.000
_cell.length_b   1.000
_cell.length_c   1.000
_cell.angle_alpha   90.00
_cell.angle_beta   90.00
_cell.angle_gamma   90.00
#
_symmetry.space_group_name_H-M   'P 1'
#
loop_
_entity.id
_entity.type
_entity.pdbx_description
1 polymer ?
#
loop_
_entity_poly.entity_id
_entity_poly.type
_entity_poly.pdbx_seq_one_letter_code
_entity_poly.pdbx_strand_id
1 'polypeptide(L)' 'MKLTIISGRSGSGKSTLLHILEDRGYYCIDNLLASLLPPLVNGISSNTTGN' A
#
# COMPACT_ATOMS: atom_id res chain seq x y z
N MET A 1 -2.55 -11.66 -3.71
CA MET A 1 -2.14 -10.41 -3.04
C MET A 1 -3.38 -9.61 -2.66
N LYS A 2 -3.35 -8.85 -1.56
CA LYS A 2 -4.45 -7.98 -1.12
C LYS A 2 -3.94 -6.54 -1.10
N LEU A 3 -4.55 -5.67 -1.91
CA LEU A 3 -4.29 -4.22 -1.91
C LEU A 3 -5.35 -3.52 -1.06
N THR A 4 -4.92 -2.69 -0.11
CA THR A 4 -5.83 -1.89 0.74
C THR A 4 -5.52 -0.42 0.51
N ILE A 5 -6.53 0.36 0.12
CA ILE A 5 -6.39 1.80 -0.12
C ILE A 5 -7.00 2.56 1.05
N ILE A 6 -6.23 3.45 1.65
CA ILE A 6 -6.66 4.30 2.75
C ILE A 6 -6.88 5.71 2.21
N SER A 7 -8.08 6.25 2.39
CA SER A 7 -8.40 7.63 2.04
C SER A 7 -9.13 8.32 3.20
N GLY A 8 -9.21 9.65 3.16
CA GLY A 8 -9.87 10.44 4.19
C GLY A 8 -9.35 11.86 4.27
N ARG A 9 -10.15 12.75 4.88
CA ARG A 9 -9.81 14.17 5.08
C ARG A 9 -8.58 14.34 5.97
N SER A 10 -7.96 15.52 5.94
CA SER A 10 -6.90 15.85 6.90
C SER A 10 -7.42 15.69 8.33
N GLY A 11 -6.63 15.08 9.21
CA GLY A 11 -7.03 14.77 10.59
C GLY A 11 -7.89 13.51 10.80
N SER A 12 -8.28 12.78 9.74
CA SER A 12 -9.15 11.59 9.87
C SER A 12 -8.45 10.31 10.40
N GLY A 13 -7.20 10.40 10.86
CA GLY A 13 -6.48 9.25 11.42
C GLY A 13 -5.82 8.29 10.41
N LYS A 14 -5.62 8.70 9.15
CA LYS A 14 -4.95 7.84 8.13
C LYS A 14 -3.59 7.32 8.59
N SER A 15 -2.77 8.19 9.18
CA SER A 15 -1.45 7.81 9.69
C SER A 15 -1.53 6.83 10.86
N THR A 16 -2.54 6.94 11.73
CA THR A 16 -2.80 5.97 12.80
C THR A 16 -3.18 4.60 12.23
N LEU A 17 -4.02 4.58 11.20
CA LEU A 17 -4.40 3.35 10.51
C LEU A 17 -3.17 2.68 9.88
N LEU A 18 -2.33 3.45 9.18
CA LEU A 18 -1.10 2.93 8.54
C LEU A 18 -0.21 2.22 9.57
N HIS A 19 0.07 2.85 10.71
CA HIS A 19 0.86 2.21 11.79
C HIS A 19 0.23 0.91 12.28
N ILE A 20 -1.09 0.89 12.53
CA ILE A 20 -1.78 -0.32 12.98
C ILE A 20 -1.69 -1.43 11.93
N LEU A 21 -1.74 -1.10 10.64
CA LEU A 21 -1.57 -2.08 9.57
C LEU A 21 -0.14 -2.59 9.47
N GLU A 22 0.85 -1.72 9.64
CA GLU A 22 2.27 -2.11 9.72
C GLU A 22 2.50 -3.11 10.86
N ASP A 23 1.97 -2.82 12.06
CA ASP A 23 2.01 -3.74 13.21
C ASP A 23 1.32 -5.09 12.92
N ARG A 24 0.38 -5.10 11.97
CA ARG A 24 -0.35 -6.30 11.52
C ARG A 24 0.31 -6.99 10.32
N GLY A 25 1.52 -6.56 9.92
CA GLY A 25 2.30 -7.16 8.84
C GLY A 25 1.96 -6.67 7.44
N TYR A 26 1.27 -5.53 7.30
CA TYR A 26 1.08 -4.90 6.00
C TYR A 26 2.31 -4.09 5.60
N TYR A 27 2.63 -4.13 4.31
CA TYR A 27 3.56 -3.17 3.70
C TYR A 27 2.78 -1.92 3.31
N CYS A 28 3.01 -0.83 4.04
CA CYS A 28 2.30 0.42 3.88
C CYS A 28 3.14 1.43 3.09
N ILE A 29 2.51 2.15 2.16
CA ILE A 29 3.14 3.23 1.39
C ILE A 29 2.23 4.45 1.53
N ASP A 30 2.75 5.53 2.11
CA ASP A 30 2.05 6.81 2.21
C ASP A 30 2.46 7.74 1.06
N ASN A 31 1.58 8.70 0.72
CA ASN A 31 1.81 9.74 -0.28
C ASN A 31 2.25 9.23 -1.67
N LEU A 32 1.82 8.03 -2.05
CA LEU A 32 2.11 7.47 -3.38
C LEU A 32 1.29 8.19 -4.45
N LEU A 33 1.97 8.66 -5.49
CA LEU A 33 1.30 9.21 -6.67
C LEU A 33 0.48 8.11 -7.37
N ALA A 34 -0.79 8.40 -7.67
CA ALA A 34 -1.71 7.40 -8.23
C ALA A 34 -1.25 6.79 -9.57
N SER A 35 -0.46 7.51 -10.37
CA SER A 35 0.12 6.99 -11.61
C SER A 35 1.17 5.89 -11.40
N LEU A 36 1.76 5.80 -10.21
CA LEU A 36 2.76 4.78 -9.85
C LEU A 36 2.13 3.49 -9.30
N LEU A 37 0.83 3.49 -9.03
CA LEU A 37 0.11 2.33 -8.49
C LEU A 37 0.12 1.14 -9.46
N PRO A 38 -0.22 1.29 -10.77
CA PRO A 38 -0.16 0.19 -11.72
C PRO A 38 1.24 -0.45 -11.88
N PRO A 39 2.33 0.30 -12.11
CA PRO A 39 3.66 -0.32 -12.24
C PRO A 39 4.11 -0.98 -10.93
N LEU A 40 3.74 -0.43 -9.77
CA LEU A 40 4.02 -1.04 -8.47
C LEU A 40 3.35 -2.41 -8.37
N VAL A 41 2.03 -2.49 -8.60
CA VAL A 41 1.27 -3.75 -8.53
C VAL A 41 1.79 -4.80 -9.52
N ASN A 42 2.20 -4.37 -10.72
CA ASN A 42 2.80 -5.26 -11.70
C ASN A 42 4.15 -5.82 -11.24
N GLY A 43 5.01 -4.99 -10.67
CA GLY A 43 6.33 -5.40 -10.17
C GLY A 43 6.28 -6.36 -8.98
N ILE A 44 5.31 -6.17 -8.06
CA ILE A 44 5.09 -7.16 -6.97
C ILE A 44 4.44 -8.45 -7.49
N SER A 45 3.57 -8.37 -8.50
CA SER A 45 2.94 -9.58 -9.07
C SER A 45 3.88 -10.41 -9.95
N SER A 46 4.93 -9.82 -10.54
CA SER A 46 5.84 -10.50 -11.46
C SER A 46 6.93 -11.33 -10.77
N ASN A 47 7.07 -11.24 -9.45
CA ASN A 47 8.12 -11.94 -8.70
C ASN A 47 7.82 -13.45 -8.46
N THR A 48 6.93 -14.05 -9.26
CA THR A 48 6.57 -15.49 -9.21
C THR A 48 7.08 -16.27 -10.44
N THR A 49 7.80 -15.65 -11.37
CA THR A 49 8.39 -16.37 -12.52
C THR A 49 9.90 -16.16 -12.54
N GLY A 50 10.61 -16.95 -11.73
CA GLY A 50 12.05 -16.88 -11.57
C GLY A 50 12.66 -18.05 -10.79
N ASN A 51 12.12 -19.26 -10.98
CA ASN A 51 12.87 -20.52 -11.03
C ASN A 51 12.00 -21.59 -11.72
#